data_AF-A0A8J4DGJ8-F1
#
_entry.id   AF-A0A8J4DGJ8-F1
#
_cell.length_a   1.000
_cell.length_b   1.000
_cell.length_c   1.000
_cell.angle_alpha   90.00
_cell.angle_beta   90.00
_cell.angle_gamma   90.00
#
_symmetry.space_group_name_H-M   'P 1'
#
loop_
_entity.id
_entity.type
_entity.pdbx_description
1 polymer ?
#
loop_
_entity_poly.entity_id
_entity_poly.type
_entity_poly.pdbx_seq_one_letter_code
_entity_poly.pdbx_strand_id
1 'polypeptide(L)'
;MVEGWADAVDAAEGRGDWGEAILAITPVAECDSSDYVRSDAHLWHMDLLAKAGRLDELTTRAGTDRHARRRLDRLLYEEGLDNDLRCRAQTGDKYALYLLVRLLRRKGEQAAAVQTVAEIDERDAYALEPAHEPLDRHRLPQAPPG
;
A
#
# COMPACT_ATOMS: atom_id res chain seq x y z
N MET A 1 32.43 -2.93 4.65
CA MET A 1 31.87 -2.26 5.83
C MET A 1 30.38 -2.06 5.58
N VAL A 2 29.53 -2.93 6.14
CA VAL A 2 28.05 -2.88 6.04
C VAL A 2 27.42 -2.75 7.43
N GLU A 3 28.19 -2.31 8.41
CA GLU A 3 27.77 -2.25 9.81
C GLU A 3 27.51 -0.79 10.17
N GLY A 4 26.24 -0.46 10.47
CA GLY A 4 25.81 0.87 10.92
C GLY A 4 24.73 1.55 10.07
N TRP A 5 24.34 0.98 8.92
CA TRP A 5 23.27 1.59 8.11
C TRP A 5 21.92 1.51 8.84
N ALA A 6 21.60 0.39 9.50
CA ALA A 6 20.35 0.24 10.23
C ALA A 6 20.24 1.24 11.38
N ASP A 7 21.31 1.38 12.18
CA ASP A 7 21.39 2.38 13.24
C ASP A 7 21.24 3.81 12.71
N ALA A 8 21.81 4.11 11.53
CA ALA A 8 21.68 5.41 10.89
C ALA A 8 20.24 5.69 10.43
N VAL A 9 19.57 4.68 9.87
CA VAL A 9 18.15 4.79 9.47
C VAL A 9 17.28 4.99 10.72
N ASP A 10 17.47 4.20 11.78
CA ASP A 10 16.73 4.34 13.04
C ASP A 10 16.95 5.72 13.69
N ALA A 11 18.20 6.19 13.71
CA ALA A 11 18.52 7.51 14.23
C ALA A 11 17.86 8.64 13.43
N ALA A 12 17.77 8.50 12.10
CA ALA A 12 17.09 9.46 11.23
C ALA A 12 15.57 9.41 11.40
N GLU A 13 14.97 8.23 11.46
CA GLU A 13 13.54 8.04 11.78
C GLU A 13 13.18 8.66 13.13
N GLY A 14 14.01 8.45 14.16
CA GLY A 14 13.81 9.03 15.50
C GLY A 14 13.80 10.56 15.52
N ARG A 15 14.43 11.20 14.52
CA ARG A 15 14.39 12.66 14.32
C ARG A 15 13.27 13.12 13.38
N GLY A 16 12.56 12.19 12.73
CA GLY A 16 11.62 12.49 11.65
C GLY A 16 12.30 12.93 10.35
N ASP A 17 13.61 12.71 10.21
CA ASP A 17 14.35 13.02 8.98
C ASP A 17 14.24 11.86 8.00
N TRP A 18 13.09 11.79 7.34
CA TRP A 18 12.82 10.73 6.37
C TRP A 18 13.77 10.78 5.17
N GLY A 19 14.30 11.96 4.82
CA GLY A 19 15.25 12.11 3.72
C GLY A 19 16.57 11.42 4.03
N GLU A 20 17.11 11.66 5.23
CA GLU A 20 18.33 11.01 5.69
C GLU A 20 18.15 9.49 5.84
N ALA A 21 17.02 9.05 6.40
CA ALA A 21 16.68 7.63 6.51
C ALA A 21 16.67 6.94 5.14
N ILE A 22 16.06 7.57 4.13
CA ILE A 22 16.01 7.04 2.76
C ILE A 22 17.41 6.99 2.13
N LEU A 23 18.23 8.03 2.32
CA LEU A 23 19.59 8.06 1.79
C LEU A 23 20.46 6.96 2.41
N ALA A 24 20.29 6.68 3.70
CA ALA A 24 21.04 5.64 4.41
C ALA A 24 20.64 4.22 3.95
N ILE A 25 19.36 3.97 3.67
CA ILE A 25 18.89 2.62 3.30
C ILE A 25 19.00 2.30 1.81
N THR A 26 18.92 3.31 0.93
CA THR A 26 18.97 3.13 -0.53
C THR A 26 20.12 2.26 -1.04
N PRO A 27 21.39 2.40 -0.57
CA PRO A 27 22.50 1.63 -1.13
C PRO A 27 22.51 0.15 -0.74
N VAL A 28 21.75 -0.24 0.29
CA VAL A 28 21.69 -1.63 0.79
C VAL A 28 20.40 -2.35 0.40
N ALA A 29 19.35 -1.58 0.10
CA ALA A 29 18.03 -2.07 -0.31
C ALA A 29 18.09 -2.73 -1.70
N GLU A 30 17.88 -4.05 -1.73
CA GLU A 30 17.83 -4.82 -2.97
C GLU A 30 16.55 -5.65 -3.06
N CYS A 31 15.78 -5.43 -4.12
CA CYS A 31 14.63 -6.27 -4.44
C CYS A 31 15.09 -7.67 -4.82
N ASP A 32 14.39 -8.70 -4.33
CA ASP A 32 14.63 -10.12 -4.62
C ASP A 32 16.06 -10.61 -4.28
N SER A 33 16.77 -9.93 -3.38
CA SER A 33 18.03 -10.44 -2.84
C SER A 33 17.78 -11.71 -2.02
N SER A 34 18.64 -12.71 -2.18
CA SER A 34 18.66 -13.90 -1.30
C SER A 34 19.25 -13.60 0.08
N ASP A 35 19.92 -12.45 0.22
CA ASP A 35 20.36 -11.92 1.50
C ASP A 35 19.15 -11.32 2.23
N TYR A 36 18.81 -11.93 3.37
CA TYR A 36 17.69 -11.49 4.19
C TYR A 36 17.84 -10.03 4.65
N VAL A 37 19.07 -9.58 4.93
CA VAL A 37 19.33 -8.20 5.39
C VAL A 37 19.01 -7.20 4.28
N ARG A 38 19.39 -7.51 3.05
CA ARG A 38 19.17 -6.62 1.90
C ARG A 38 17.72 -6.60 1.42
N SER A 39 17.05 -7.76 1.48
CA SER A 39 15.63 -7.85 1.18
C SER A 39 14.77 -7.18 2.25
N ASP A 40 15.16 -7.24 3.53
CA ASP A 40 14.48 -6.51 4.61
C ASP A 40 14.70 -4.99 4.49
N ALA A 41 15.94 -4.57 4.19
CA ALA A 41 16.24 -3.16 3.88
C ALA A 41 15.40 -2.64 2.70
N HIS A 42 15.11 -3.48 1.72
CA HIS A 42 14.24 -3.13 0.60
C HIS A 42 12.79 -2.87 1.03
N LEU A 43 12.22 -3.72 1.90
CA LEU A 43 10.89 -3.50 2.45
C LEU A 43 10.83 -2.20 3.27
N TRP A 44 11.83 -2.00 4.12
CA TRP A 44 11.92 -0.80 4.95
C TRP A 44 12.07 0.48 4.11
N HIS A 45 12.83 0.43 3.01
CA HIS A 45 12.92 1.54 2.08
C HIS A 45 11.53 1.92 1.51
N MET A 46 10.68 0.95 1.17
CA MET A 46 9.33 1.25 0.66
C MET A 46 8.46 1.90 1.74
N ASP A 47 8.59 1.46 2.99
CA ASP A 47 7.89 2.06 4.12
C ASP A 47 8.36 3.50 4.40
N LEU A 48 9.66 3.75 4.28
CA LEU A 48 10.23 5.10 4.41
C LEU A 48 9.73 6.05 3.32
N LEU A 49 9.67 5.60 2.06
CA LEU A 49 9.11 6.40 0.98
C LEU A 49 7.64 6.76 1.24
N ALA A 50 6.86 5.80 1.76
CA ALA A 50 5.47 6.03 2.15
C ALA A 50 5.35 7.03 3.31
N LYS A 51 6.11 6.84 4.41
CA LYS A 51 6.12 7.75 5.56
C LYS A 51 6.55 9.17 5.18
N ALA A 52 7.49 9.29 4.24
CA ALA A 52 7.97 10.57 3.72
C ALA A 52 6.99 11.28 2.76
N GLY A 53 5.87 10.64 2.38
CA GLY A 53 4.95 11.17 1.38
C GLY A 53 5.55 11.23 -0.04
N ARG A 54 6.63 10.49 -0.32
CA ARG A 54 7.32 10.47 -1.63
C ARG A 54 6.58 9.55 -2.61
N LEU A 55 5.32 9.89 -2.88
CA LEU A 55 4.40 9.11 -3.72
C LEU A 55 4.89 8.94 -5.14
N ASP A 56 5.50 9.96 -5.74
CA ASP A 56 5.99 9.90 -7.13
C ASP A 56 7.11 8.86 -7.29
N GLU A 57 7.99 8.76 -6.31
CA GLU A 57 9.07 7.77 -6.31
C GLU A 57 8.56 6.36 -6.04
N LEU A 58 7.62 6.23 -5.10
CA LEU A 58 6.98 4.95 -4.83
C LEU A 58 6.17 4.47 -6.06
N THR A 59 5.51 5.39 -6.76
CA THR A 59 4.78 5.15 -8.02
C THR A 59 5.71 4.71 -9.14
N THR A 60 6.84 5.41 -9.30
CA THR A 60 7.85 5.03 -10.29
C THR A 60 8.38 3.62 -10.02
N ARG A 61 8.70 3.29 -8.76
CA ARG A 61 9.17 1.96 -8.37
C ARG A 61 8.09 0.89 -8.55
N ALA A 62 6.84 1.19 -8.23
CA ALA A 62 5.70 0.27 -8.37
C ALA A 62 5.49 -0.28 -9.78
N GLY A 63 6.05 0.39 -10.80
CA GLY A 63 6.05 -0.10 -12.18
C GLY A 63 6.83 -1.40 -12.39
N THR A 64 7.90 -1.63 -11.63
CA THR A 64 8.78 -2.80 -11.78
C THR A 64 8.93 -3.62 -10.51
N ASP A 65 8.62 -3.04 -9.36
CA ASP A 65 8.80 -3.64 -8.04
C ASP A 65 7.45 -3.96 -7.37
N ARG A 66 7.24 -5.25 -7.09
CA ARG A 66 6.01 -5.75 -6.45
C ARG A 66 5.83 -5.26 -5.02
N HIS A 67 6.91 -4.99 -4.28
CA HIS A 67 6.88 -4.53 -2.91
C HIS A 67 6.52 -3.04 -2.88
N ALA A 68 7.13 -2.24 -3.75
CA ALA A 68 6.74 -0.85 -3.97
C ALA A 68 5.27 -0.72 -4.36
N ARG A 69 4.81 -1.56 -5.30
CA ARG A 69 3.41 -1.63 -5.74
C ARG A 69 2.45 -1.89 -4.60
N ARG A 70 2.67 -2.97 -3.84
CA ARG A 70 1.83 -3.31 -2.69
C ARG A 70 1.82 -2.21 -1.63
N ARG A 71 2.97 -1.56 -1.38
CA ARG A 71 3.04 -0.50 -0.39
C ARG A 71 2.30 0.75 -0.84
N LEU A 72 2.40 1.11 -2.13
CA LEU A 72 1.64 2.20 -2.74
C LEU A 72 0.14 1.93 -2.63
N ASP A 73 -0.35 0.77 -3.08
CA ASP A 73 -1.78 0.47 -3.04
C ASP A 73 -2.32 0.53 -1.61
N ARG A 74 -1.55 0.04 -0.63
CA ARG A 74 -1.91 0.15 0.78
C ARG A 74 -1.99 1.59 1.25
N LEU A 75 -1.03 2.43 0.87
CA LEU A 75 -1.05 3.85 1.22
C LEU A 75 -2.26 4.57 0.61
N LEU A 76 -2.56 4.31 -0.67
CA LEU A 76 -3.76 4.86 -1.32
C LEU A 76 -5.06 4.42 -0.62
N TYR A 77 -5.12 3.18 -0.14
CA TYR A 77 -6.24 2.68 0.66
C TYR A 77 -6.34 3.37 2.03
N GLU A 78 -5.21 3.55 2.71
CA GLU A 78 -5.11 4.22 4.02
C GLU A 78 -5.59 5.68 3.93
N GLU A 79 -5.17 6.39 2.88
CA GLU A 79 -5.55 7.77 2.56
C GLU A 79 -6.94 7.91 1.91
N GLY A 80 -7.57 6.79 1.55
CA GLY A 80 -8.92 6.77 0.97
C GLY A 80 -9.01 7.29 -0.47
N LEU A 81 -7.92 7.19 -1.22
CA LEU A 81 -7.76 7.61 -2.61
C LEU A 81 -8.29 6.54 -3.58
N ASP A 82 -9.61 6.49 -3.73
CA ASP A 82 -10.30 5.49 -4.58
C ASP A 82 -10.03 5.68 -6.07
N ASN A 83 -9.88 6.91 -6.56
CA ASN A 83 -9.58 7.18 -7.97
C ASN A 83 -8.21 6.62 -8.38
N ASP A 84 -7.19 6.81 -7.55
CA ASP A 84 -5.85 6.29 -7.78
C ASP A 84 -5.82 4.76 -7.79
N LEU A 85 -6.50 4.13 -6.81
CA LEU A 85 -6.67 2.68 -6.79
C LEU A 85 -7.43 2.18 -8.04
N ARG A 86 -8.44 2.91 -8.50
CA ARG A 86 -9.20 2.58 -9.72
C ARG A 86 -8.34 2.62 -10.97
N CYS A 87 -7.56 3.69 -11.13
CA CYS A 87 -6.63 3.82 -12.26
C CYS A 87 -5.66 2.64 -12.29
N ARG A 88 -5.07 2.30 -11.15
CA ARG A 88 -4.14 1.16 -11.05
C ARG A 88 -4.83 -0.18 -11.33
N ALA A 89 -6.02 -0.40 -10.78
CA ALA A 89 -6.82 -1.59 -11.04
C ALA A 89 -7.13 -1.76 -12.54
N GLN A 90 -7.47 -0.67 -13.24
CA GLN A 90 -7.71 -0.67 -14.70
C GLN A 90 -6.46 -1.03 -15.52
N THR A 91 -5.26 -0.83 -14.97
CA THR A 91 -4.01 -1.30 -15.62
C THR A 91 -3.71 -2.78 -15.37
N GLY A 92 -4.61 -3.51 -14.70
CA GLY A 92 -4.47 -4.93 -14.39
C GLY A 92 -3.90 -5.22 -12.99
N ASP A 93 -3.78 -4.20 -12.13
CA ASP A 93 -3.34 -4.39 -10.74
C ASP A 93 -4.47 -4.97 -9.87
N LYS A 94 -4.47 -6.29 -9.75
CA LYS A 94 -5.45 -7.05 -8.96
C LYS A 94 -5.45 -6.67 -7.48
N TYR A 95 -4.30 -6.28 -6.93
CA TYR A 95 -4.22 -5.89 -5.52
C TYR A 95 -4.85 -4.51 -5.30
N ALA A 96 -4.64 -3.58 -6.23
CA ALA A 96 -5.34 -2.29 -6.24
C ALA A 96 -6.86 -2.47 -6.36
N LEU A 97 -7.33 -3.39 -7.22
CA LEU A 97 -8.76 -3.71 -7.34
C LEU A 97 -9.35 -4.21 -6.02
N TYR A 98 -8.67 -5.17 -5.37
CA TYR A 98 -9.07 -5.69 -4.06
C TYR A 98 -9.18 -4.57 -3.00
N LEU A 99 -8.18 -3.68 -2.94
CA LEU A 99 -8.18 -2.58 -1.98
C LEU A 99 -9.23 -1.53 -2.29
N LEU A 100 -9.50 -1.24 -3.56
CA LEU A 100 -10.59 -0.36 -3.98
C LEU A 100 -11.94 -0.88 -3.51
N VAL A 101 -12.24 -2.16 -3.74
CA VAL A 101 -13.48 -2.81 -3.29
C VAL A 101 -13.64 -2.70 -1.78
N ARG A 102 -12.56 -2.96 -1.03
CA ARG A 102 -12.56 -2.82 0.43
C ARG A 102 -12.76 -1.38 0.89
N LEU A 103 -12.18 -0.41 0.20
CA LEU A 103 -12.32 1.00 0.51
C LEU A 103 -13.77 1.46 0.30
N LEU A 104 -14.38 1.10 -0.84
CA LEU A 104 -15.79 1.41 -1.14
C LEU A 104 -16.71 0.79 -0.09
N ARG A 105 -16.45 -0.46 0.33
CA ARG A 105 -17.21 -1.08 1.43
C ARG A 105 -17.05 -0.37 2.76
N ARG A 106 -15.82 0.04 3.11
CA ARG A 106 -15.54 0.83 4.31
C ARG A 106 -16.29 2.17 4.28
N LYS A 107 -16.47 2.77 3.11
CA LYS A 107 -17.27 4.00 2.88
C LYS A 107 -18.79 3.75 2.89
N GLY A 108 -19.26 2.50 2.91
CA GLY A 108 -20.69 2.16 2.85
C GLY A 108 -21.25 2.08 1.43
N GLU A 109 -20.40 2.01 0.41
CA GLU A 109 -20.77 2.08 -1.00
C GLU A 109 -20.81 0.67 -1.65
N GLN A 110 -21.69 -0.21 -1.17
CA GLN A 110 -21.73 -1.61 -1.63
C GLN A 110 -22.03 -1.75 -3.11
N ALA A 111 -22.99 -0.96 -3.63
CA ALA A 111 -23.34 -0.99 -5.04
C ALA A 111 -22.13 -0.59 -5.92
N ALA A 112 -21.37 0.42 -5.50
CA ALA A 112 -20.16 0.84 -6.19
C ALA A 112 -19.06 -0.23 -6.14
N ALA A 113 -18.94 -0.95 -5.02
CA ALA A 113 -17.98 -2.04 -4.87
C ALA A 113 -18.25 -3.18 -5.86
N VAL A 114 -19.51 -3.64 -5.97
CA VAL A 114 -19.91 -4.68 -6.92
C VAL A 114 -19.73 -4.20 -8.36
N GLN A 115 -20.20 -2.98 -8.67
CA GLN A 115 -20.08 -2.40 -10.00
C GLN A 115 -18.62 -2.28 -10.44
N THR A 116 -17.73 -1.91 -9.53
CA THR A 116 -16.29 -1.77 -9.82
C THR A 116 -15.65 -3.10 -10.22
N VAL A 117 -16.01 -4.22 -9.56
CA VAL A 117 -15.50 -5.54 -9.96
C VAL A 117 -16.03 -5.91 -11.34
N ALA A 118 -17.32 -5.73 -11.58
CA ALA A 118 -17.93 -6.02 -12.89
C ALA A 118 -17.31 -5.20 -14.04
N GLU A 119 -16.95 -3.94 -13.77
CA GLU A 119 -16.34 -3.05 -14.78
C GLU A 119 -14.88 -3.37 -15.09
N ILE A 120 -14.10 -3.74 -14.08
CA ILE A 120 -12.64 -3.86 -14.21
C ILE A 120 -12.22 -5.29 -14.50
N ASP A 121 -12.66 -6.25 -13.68
CA ASP A 121 -12.38 -7.67 -13.87
C ASP A 121 -13.47 -8.49 -13.17
N GLU A 122 -14.52 -8.83 -13.93
CA GLU A 122 -15.68 -9.59 -13.44
C GLU A 122 -15.31 -10.99 -12.90
N ARG A 123 -14.09 -11.47 -13.16
CA ARG A 123 -13.62 -12.83 -12.82
C ARG A 123 -12.55 -12.81 -11.74
N ASP A 124 -12.17 -11.64 -11.22
CA ASP A 124 -11.20 -11.56 -10.15
C ASP A 124 -11.80 -12.10 -8.85
N ALA A 125 -11.51 -13.37 -8.57
CA ALA A 125 -12.01 -14.08 -7.39
C ALA A 125 -11.64 -13.38 -6.08
N TYR A 126 -10.47 -12.71 -6.03
CA TYR A 126 -10.02 -11.98 -4.85
C TYR A 126 -10.80 -10.69 -4.62
N ALA A 127 -11.29 -10.04 -5.68
CA ALA A 127 -12.12 -8.85 -5.59
C ALA A 127 -13.62 -9.18 -5.42
N LEU A 128 -14.08 -10.29 -5.98
CA LEU A 128 -15.48 -10.75 -5.90
C LEU A 128 -15.91 -11.12 -4.47
N GLU A 129 -15.04 -11.80 -3.72
CA GLU A 129 -15.33 -12.21 -2.34
C GLU A 129 -15.68 -11.00 -1.45
N PRO A 130 -14.81 -9.99 -1.30
CA PRO A 130 -15.14 -8.84 -0.47
C PRO A 130 -16.31 -8.03 -1.04
N ALA A 131 -16.52 -7.97 -2.37
CA ALA A 131 -17.60 -7.18 -2.96
C ALA A 131 -19.00 -7.68 -2.55
N HIS A 132 -19.17 -8.99 -2.40
CA HIS A 132 -20.45 -9.62 -2.04
C HIS A 132 -20.57 -10.00 -0.56
N GLU A 133 -19.50 -9.84 0.22
CA GLU A 133 -19.52 -10.11 1.65
C GLU A 133 -20.57 -9.21 2.35
N PRO A 134 -21.52 -9.79 3.10
CA PRO A 134 -22.46 -9.01 3.87
C PRO A 134 -21.72 -8.11 4.87
N LEU A 135 -22.10 -6.83 4.94
CA LEU A 135 -21.60 -5.96 6.00
C LEU A 135 -22.16 -6.47 7.34
N ASP A 136 -21.31 -7.06 8.18
CA ASP A 136 -21.67 -7.34 9.56
C ASP A 136 -22.02 -6.03 10.26
N ARG A 137 -23.33 -5.82 10.52
CA ARG A 137 -23.89 -4.63 11.20
C ARG A 137 -23.28 -4.38 12.59
N HIS A 138 -22.54 -5.34 13.15
CA HIS A 138 -21.88 -5.24 14.44
C HIS A 138 -20.50 -4.57 14.42
N ARG A 139 -19.97 -4.18 13.25
CA ARG A 139 -18.65 -3.53 13.10
C ARG A 139 -18.71 -2.09 12.61
N LEU A 140 -19.79 -1.37 12.88
CA LEU A 140 -19.79 0.10 12.76
C LEU A 140 -19.30 0.69 14.09
N PRO A 141 -18.37 1.67 14.07
CA PRO A 141 -18.08 2.44 15.27
C PRO A 141 -19.39 3.11 15.72
N GLN A 142 -19.88 2.70 16.89
CA GLN A 142 -21.03 3.35 17.52
C GLN A 142 -20.66 4.82 17.71
N ALA A 143 -21.49 5.73 17.20
CA ALA A 143 -21.36 7.14 17.55
C ALA A 143 -21.48 7.25 19.09
N PRO A 144 -20.61 8.01 19.77
CA PRO A 144 -20.74 8.20 21.21
C PRO A 144 -22.11 8.82 21.51
N PRO A 145 -22.79 8.40 22.60
CA PRO A 145 -24.05 9.01 22.99
C PRO A 145 -23.82 10.49 23.29
N GLY A 146 -24.68 11.33 22.69
CA GLY A 146 -24.67 12.79 22.87
C GLY A 146 -25.17 13.25 24.23
#